data_AF-A0A352BU79-F1
#
_entry.id   AF-A0A352BU79-F1
#
_cell.length_a   1.000
_cell.length_b   1.000
_cell.length_c   1.000
_cell.angle_alpha   90.00
_cell.angle_beta   90.00
_cell.angle_gamma   90.00
#
_symmetry.space_group_name_H-M   'P 1'
#
loop_
_entity.id
_entity.type
_entity.pdbx_description
1 polymer ?
#
loop_
_entity_poly.entity_id
_entity_poly.type
_entity_poly.pdbx_seq_one_letter_code
_entity_poly.pdbx_strand_id
1 'polypeptide(L)' 'VSITKDGAYYVNKERIAKGQLEPALRAALKSQAKPTLILRAEQGVPIEQVVYVMDIANRKSYQVVLAVNPE' A
#
# COMPACT_ATOMS: atom_id res chain seq x y z
N VAL A 1 -1.34 -2.67 2.92
CA VAL A 1 -0.08 -2.72 2.14
C VAL A 1 1.07 -2.53 3.08
N SER A 2 2.12 -3.31 2.95
CA SER A 2 3.40 -3.06 3.61
C SER A 2 4.48 -2.76 2.59
N ILE A 3 5.32 -1.77 2.88
CA ILE A 3 6.51 -1.42 2.10
C ILE A 3 7.72 -1.64 3.00
N THR A 4 8.67 -2.42 2.50
CA THR A 4 9.94 -2.69 3.17
C THR A 4 11.02 -1.74 2.68
N LYS A 5 12.07 -1.52 3.48
CA LYS A 5 13.22 -0.66 3.09
C LYS A 5 13.90 -1.10 1.79
N ASP A 6 13.82 -2.39 1.46
CA ASP A 6 14.35 -2.98 0.22
C ASP A 6 13.45 -2.70 -1.01
N GLY A 7 12.34 -1.96 -0.82
CA GLY A 7 11.38 -1.63 -1.87
C GLY A 7 10.43 -2.76 -2.25
N ALA A 8 10.36 -3.83 -1.45
CA ALA A 8 9.38 -4.88 -1.67
C ALA A 8 8.02 -4.47 -1.13
N TYR A 9 6.99 -4.69 -1.94
CA TYR A 9 5.59 -4.42 -1.62
C TYR A 9 4.86 -5.70 -1.23
N TYR A 10 4.00 -5.58 -0.21
CA TYR A 10 3.17 -6.68 0.27
C TYR A 10 1.70 -6.27 0.37
N VAL A 11 0.82 -7.10 -0.19
CA VAL A 11 -0.64 -7.01 -0.04
C VAL A 11 -1.12 -8.30 0.60
N ASN A 12 -1.85 -8.23 1.72
CA ASN A 12 -2.37 -9.41 2.43
C ASN A 12 -1.31 -10.49 2.75
N LYS A 13 -0.06 -10.08 3.03
CA LYS A 13 1.12 -10.94 3.27
C LYS A 13 1.74 -11.56 2.01
N GLU A 14 1.17 -11.34 0.83
CA GLU A 14 1.77 -11.75 -0.44
C GLU A 14 2.70 -10.67 -0.97
N ARG A 15 3.93 -11.08 -1.33
CA ARG A 15 4.88 -10.20 -2.01
C ARG A 15 4.43 -10.00 -3.44
N ILE A 16 4.29 -8.73 -3.85
CA ILE A 16 3.88 -8.37 -5.20
C ILE A 16 4.87 -7.39 -5.82
N ALA A 17 4.95 -7.41 -7.16
CA ALA A 17 5.70 -6.42 -7.90
C ALA A 17 4.98 -5.05 -7.86
N LYS A 18 5.75 -3.96 -7.97
CA LYS A 18 5.21 -2.59 -8.00
C LYS A 18 4.09 -2.41 -9.04
N GLY A 19 4.26 -2.94 -10.25
CA GLY A 19 3.25 -2.88 -11.31
C GLY A 19 1.99 -3.71 -11.04
N GLN A 20 2.04 -4.65 -10.10
CA GLN A 20 0.88 -5.47 -9.68
C GLN A 20 0.15 -4.87 -8.47
N LEU A 21 0.62 -3.74 -7.93
CA LEU A 21 0.03 -3.14 -6.74
C LEU A 21 -1.40 -2.65 -6.96
N GLU A 22 -1.66 -1.91 -8.03
CA GLU A 22 -3.02 -1.44 -8.35
C GLU A 22 -4.02 -2.58 -8.57
N PRO A 23 -3.75 -3.59 -9.43
CA PRO A 23 -4.70 -4.69 -9.62
C PRO A 23 -4.90 -5.52 -8.36
N ALA A 24 -3.84 -5.78 -7.58
CA ALA A 24 -3.94 -6.50 -6.31
C ALA A 24 -4.78 -5.73 -5.28
N LEU A 25 -4.55 -4.41 -5.14
CA LEU A 25 -5.33 -3.56 -4.25
C LEU A 25 -6.81 -3.50 -4.65
N ARG A 26 -7.07 -3.34 -5.95
CA ARG A 26 -8.43 -3.34 -6.46
C ARG A 26 -9.13 -4.67 -6.15
N ALA A 27 -8.47 -5.80 -6.39
CA ALA A 27 -9.03 -7.12 -6.11
C ALA A 27 -9.29 -7.32 -4.60
N ALA A 28 -8.35 -6.93 -3.75
CA ALA A 28 -8.47 -7.04 -2.29
C ALA A 28 -9.57 -6.15 -1.70
N LEU A 29 -9.80 -4.98 -2.28
CA LEU A 29 -10.74 -3.97 -1.76
C LEU A 29 -12.10 -3.98 -2.47
N LYS A 30 -12.27 -4.74 -3.56
CA LYS A 30 -13.51 -4.78 -4.39
C LYS A 30 -14.77 -5.12 -3.58
N SER A 31 -14.63 -5.94 -2.55
CA SER A 31 -15.74 -6.46 -1.75
C SER A 31 -16.05 -5.61 -0.51
N GLN A 32 -15.33 -4.51 -0.28
CA GLN A 32 -15.54 -3.64 0.88
C GLN A 32 -16.42 -2.45 0.53
N ALA A 33 -17.48 -2.24 1.30
CA ALA A 33 -18.35 -1.05 1.16
C ALA A 33 -17.60 0.26 1.45
N LYS A 34 -16.56 0.22 2.29
CA LYS A 34 -15.65 1.33 2.59
C LYS A 34 -14.20 0.83 2.48
N PRO A 35 -13.59 0.88 1.28
CA PRO A 35 -12.25 0.36 1.07
C PRO A 35 -11.23 1.20 1.84
N THR A 36 -10.67 0.60 2.89
CA THR A 36 -9.67 1.24 3.75
C THR A 36 -8.31 0.59 3.52
N LEU A 37 -7.36 1.39 3.04
CA LEU A 37 -5.98 0.99 2.81
C LEU A 37 -5.10 1.38 3.99
N ILE A 38 -4.71 0.38 4.79
CA ILE A 38 -3.66 0.57 5.79
C ILE A 38 -2.31 0.46 5.10
N LEU A 39 -1.56 1.56 5.05
CA LEU A 39 -0.20 1.62 4.54
C LEU A 39 0.79 1.50 5.69
N ARG A 40 1.57 0.42 5.70
CA ARG A 40 2.69 0.21 6.61
C ARG A 40 3.98 0.44 5.85
N ALA A 41 4.85 1.29 6.38
CA ALA A 41 6.17 1.52 5.81
C ALA A 41 7.21 1.31 6.91
N GLU A 42 8.26 0.55 6.59
CA GLU A 42 9.45 0.45 7.44
C GLU A 42 10.22 1.77 7.50
N GLN A 43 11.01 1.94 8.54
CA GLN A 43 11.91 3.09 8.65
C GLN A 43 12.94 3.07 7.51
N GLY A 44 13.14 4.23 6.87
CA GLY A 44 14.07 4.39 5.75
C GLY A 44 13.49 4.06 4.38
N VAL A 45 12.21 3.70 4.27
CA VAL A 45 11.52 3.61 2.98
C VAL A 45 11.53 4.99 2.30
N PRO A 46 11.98 5.10 1.04
CA PRO A 46 11.94 6.35 0.30
C PRO A 46 10.52 6.91 0.21
N ILE A 47 10.37 8.21 0.46
CA ILE A 47 9.07 8.88 0.43
C ILE A 47 8.34 8.70 -0.91
N GLU A 48 9.09 8.59 -2.00
CA GLU A 48 8.58 8.33 -3.35
C GLU A 48 7.76 7.04 -3.44
N GLN A 49 8.15 6.00 -2.69
CA GLN A 49 7.41 4.74 -2.66
C GLN A 49 6.08 4.88 -1.93
N VAL A 50 6.05 5.67 -0.86
CA VAL A 50 4.84 5.99 -0.10
C VAL A 50 3.89 6.82 -0.97
N VAL A 51 4.41 7.86 -1.63
CA VAL A 51 3.64 8.72 -2.55
C VAL A 51 3.03 7.90 -3.68
N TYR A 52 3.77 6.93 -4.24
CA TYR A 52 3.25 6.04 -5.28
C TYR A 52 2.00 5.27 -4.82
N VAL A 53 2.01 4.71 -3.61
CA VAL A 53 0.84 4.00 -3.08
C VAL A 53 -0.31 4.97 -2.76
N MET A 54 0.02 6.16 -2.25
CA MET A 54 -0.97 7.20 -1.98
C MET A 54 -1.66 7.69 -3.24
N ASP A 55 -0.95 7.87 -4.36
CA ASP A 55 -1.54 8.27 -5.64
C ASP A 55 -2.56 7.23 -6.12
N ILE A 56 -2.22 5.94 -6.07
CA ILE A 56 -3.14 4.85 -6.43
C ILE A 56 -4.40 4.88 -5.56
N ALA A 57 -4.22 5.06 -4.25
CA ALA A 57 -5.33 5.10 -3.31
C ALA A 57 -6.24 6.32 -3.53
N ASN A 58 -5.63 7.50 -3.76
CA ASN A 58 -6.35 8.73 -4.02
C ASN A 58 -7.17 8.65 -5.32
N ARG A 59 -6.60 8.09 -6.39
CA ARG A 59 -7.30 7.88 -7.68
C ARG A 59 -8.52 6.97 -7.59
N LYS A 60 -8.60 6.12 -6.57
CA LYS A 60 -9.73 5.20 -6.34
C LYS A 60 -10.59 5.61 -5.14
N SER A 61 -10.32 6.79 -4.55
CA SER A 61 -11.00 7.30 -3.36
C SER A 61 -10.96 6.33 -2.17
N TYR A 62 -9.86 5.60 -2.02
CA TYR A 62 -9.64 4.72 -0.87
C TYR A 62 -9.26 5.55 0.36
N GLN A 63 -9.81 5.19 1.52
CA GLN A 63 -9.37 5.79 2.77
C GLN A 63 -7.99 5.25 3.13
N VAL A 64 -6.99 6.11 3.22
CA VAL A 64 -5.62 5.69 3.56
C VAL A 64 -5.33 5.97 5.02
N VAL A 65 -4.83 4.96 5.73
CA VAL A 65 -4.31 5.09 7.09
C VAL A 65 -2.84 4.73 7.06
N LEU A 66 -1.97 5.67 7.41
CA LEU A 66 -0.53 5.42 7.53
C LEU A 66 -0.23 4.88 8.93
N ALA A 67 0.42 3.72 9.00
CA ALA A 67 0.94 3.14 10.22
C ALA A 67 2.45 2.93 10.05
N VAL A 68 3.24 3.81 10.64
CA VAL A 68 4.71 3.67 10.68
C VAL A 68 5.08 2.82 11.89
N ASN A 69 5.82 1.74 11.65
CA ASN A 69 6.42 0.97 12.73
C ASN A 69 7.87 1.45 12.90
N PRO A 70 8.28 1.91 14.10
CA PRO A 70 9.62 2.44 14.35
C PRO A 70 10.68 1.37 14.67
N GLU A 71 10.45 0.09 14.38
CA GLU A 71 11.42 -0.99 14.67
C GLU A 71 12.56 -1.07 13.65
#